data_AF-A0A5C5ZNJ3-F1
#
_entry.id   AF-A0A5C5ZNJ3-F1
#
_cell.length_a   1.000
_cell.length_b   1.000
_cell.length_c   1.000
_cell.angle_alpha   90.00
_cell.angle_beta   90.00
_cell.angle_gamma   90.00
#
_symmetry.space_group_name_H-M   'P 1'
#
loop_
_entity.id
_entity.type
_entity.pdbx_description
1 polymer ?
#
loop_
_entity_poly.entity_id
_entity_poly.type
_entity_poly.pdbx_seq_one_letter_code
_entity_poly.pdbx_strand_id
1 'polypeptide(L)'
;MRCSQDTSQRQSDMLQNLLRLNVLPLAALCAVLAASCVVAQTAPRSPSDLQDLVLALSQQIDMRHGAESSLGRELRDETRGVLAAWNASPQSASDHAAMEAWLRASVRGLMPGGGEMLPASPKFSLPAPTLVRKAVAGDSPAPAGAIAPSMAADSPTGGRRTASKPVVEPTAPPATRPSESAPGGRVWDESPAAEPPQRSKWSDHPGAAPIEWVDPFTDDPLGSAEPLRYETRKPVLGETRINVNELASRTRGFNAALRAVQLELLEQTGSDAGRLSEAFNRLDLLVDQARFIDMYLDRLPPGGRGALPRRTELGIVVELLKRRVDSRLTQGTAQQTERERLERLSARVVRLEGQLGEENLGRH
;
A
#
# COMPACT_ATOMS: atom_id res chain seq x y z
N MET A 1 28.29 -71.03 21.05
CA MET A 1 27.69 -69.99 20.17
C MET A 1 26.76 -69.04 20.95
N ARG A 2 27.27 -68.29 21.94
CA ARG A 2 26.50 -67.23 22.65
C ARG A 2 27.30 -65.92 22.88
N CYS A 3 28.50 -65.79 22.34
CA CYS A 3 29.36 -64.62 22.55
C CYS A 3 29.15 -63.46 21.55
N SER A 4 28.32 -63.62 20.52
CA SER A 4 28.27 -62.63 19.42
C SER A 4 27.10 -61.64 19.47
N GLN A 5 26.13 -61.83 20.37
CA GLN A 5 24.96 -60.93 20.46
C GLN A 5 25.18 -59.72 21.39
N ASP A 6 26.12 -59.80 22.33
CA ASP A 6 26.29 -58.76 23.36
C ASP A 6 26.98 -57.48 22.84
N THR A 7 27.76 -57.58 21.76
CA THR A 7 28.47 -56.43 21.19
C THR A 7 27.58 -55.54 20.32
N SER A 8 26.56 -56.12 19.67
CA SER A 8 25.62 -55.38 18.82
C SER A 8 24.65 -54.54 19.65
N GLN A 9 24.22 -55.04 20.81
CA GLN A 9 23.33 -54.33 21.72
C GLN A 9 24.00 -53.07 22.28
N ARG A 10 25.27 -53.19 22.71
CA ARG A 10 26.03 -52.06 23.27
C ARG A 10 26.31 -50.94 22.26
N GLN A 11 26.49 -51.27 20.97
CA GLN A 11 26.63 -50.24 19.93
C GLN A 11 25.32 -49.49 19.66
N SER A 12 24.18 -50.18 19.73
CA SER A 12 22.87 -49.53 19.54
C SER A 12 22.56 -48.57 20.69
N ASP A 13 22.85 -48.98 21.94
CA ASP A 13 22.59 -48.15 23.12
C ASP A 13 23.51 -46.91 23.19
N MET A 14 24.74 -47.01 22.67
CA MET A 14 25.66 -45.87 22.63
C MET A 14 25.23 -44.80 21.62
N LEU A 15 24.68 -45.22 20.47
CA LEU A 15 24.17 -44.28 19.45
C LEU A 15 22.85 -43.63 19.89
N GLN A 16 21.98 -44.35 20.61
CA GLN A 16 20.74 -43.77 21.12
C GLN A 16 20.98 -42.76 22.25
N ASN A 17 22.01 -42.95 23.10
CA ASN A 17 22.35 -41.98 24.15
C ASN A 17 23.00 -40.69 23.60
N LEU A 18 23.75 -40.76 22.50
CA LEU A 18 24.29 -39.55 21.85
C LEU A 18 23.21 -38.70 21.18
N LEU A 19 22.11 -39.30 20.72
CA LEU A 19 20.98 -38.55 20.15
C LEU A 19 20.09 -37.89 21.21
N ARG A 20 20.03 -38.41 22.44
CA ARG A 20 19.16 -37.86 23.49
C ARG A 20 19.74 -36.66 24.25
N LEU A 21 21.06 -36.47 24.24
CA LEU A 21 21.73 -35.42 25.01
C LEU A 21 21.81 -34.04 24.33
N ASN A 22 21.45 -33.91 23.05
CA ASN A 22 21.58 -32.66 22.30
C ASN A 22 20.26 -31.97 21.88
N VAL A 23 19.10 -32.48 22.30
CA VAL A 23 17.79 -31.92 21.87
C VAL A 23 17.24 -30.89 22.86
N LEU A 24 17.81 -30.78 24.06
CA LEU A 24 17.21 -29.99 25.15
C LEU A 24 17.55 -28.48 25.21
N PRO A 25 18.62 -27.92 24.63
CA PRO A 25 18.79 -26.46 24.68
C PRO A 25 18.15 -25.68 23.51
N LEU A 26 17.74 -26.33 22.42
CA LEU A 26 17.24 -25.61 21.23
C LEU A 26 15.77 -25.16 21.33
N ALA A 27 14.96 -25.81 22.18
CA ALA A 27 13.55 -25.47 22.34
C ALA A 27 13.32 -24.20 23.18
N ALA A 28 14.27 -23.83 24.05
CA ALA A 28 14.15 -22.65 24.91
C ALA A 28 14.50 -21.32 24.20
N LEU A 29 15.25 -21.35 23.10
CA LEU A 29 15.59 -20.15 22.32
C LEU A 29 14.50 -19.75 21.32
N CYS A 30 13.64 -20.68 20.90
CA CYS A 30 12.56 -20.39 19.94
C CYS A 30 11.36 -19.65 20.56
N ALA A 31 11.20 -19.68 21.89
CA ALA A 31 10.07 -19.03 22.55
C ALA A 31 10.23 -17.50 22.72
N VAL A 32 11.44 -16.96 22.60
CA VAL A 32 11.68 -15.50 22.72
C VAL A 32 11.57 -14.76 21.38
N LEU A 33 11.63 -15.47 20.24
CA LEU A 33 11.53 -14.87 18.90
C LEU A 33 10.09 -14.78 18.36
N ALA A 34 9.13 -15.47 18.97
CA ALA A 34 7.72 -15.41 18.55
C ALA A 34 6.98 -14.13 18.99
N ALA A 35 7.59 -13.29 19.83
CA ALA A 35 7.02 -12.02 20.29
C ALA A 35 7.54 -10.80 19.51
N SER A 36 8.33 -11.00 18.45
CA SER A 36 8.59 -9.95 17.45
C SER A 36 7.55 -10.07 16.34
N CYS A 37 6.28 -9.82 16.67
CA CYS A 37 5.34 -9.32 15.67
C CYS A 37 5.94 -8.01 15.17
N VAL A 38 6.72 -8.10 14.09
CA VAL A 38 7.01 -6.99 13.20
C VAL A 38 5.65 -6.57 12.67
N VAL A 39 4.96 -5.72 13.45
CA VAL A 39 4.14 -4.68 12.87
C VAL A 39 5.14 -3.99 11.95
N ALA A 40 5.09 -4.31 10.67
CA ALA A 40 5.70 -3.49 9.65
C ALA A 40 5.08 -2.13 9.88
N GLN A 41 5.79 -1.29 10.65
CA GLN A 41 5.51 0.12 10.76
C GLN A 41 5.74 0.59 9.34
N THR A 42 4.65 0.56 8.57
CA THR A 42 4.54 1.31 7.35
C THR A 42 4.87 2.71 7.80
N ALA A 43 6.10 3.14 7.53
CA ALA A 43 6.52 4.51 7.80
C ALA A 43 5.39 5.41 7.30
N PRO A 44 4.97 6.43 8.07
CA PRO A 44 3.84 7.27 7.71
C PRO A 44 4.04 7.73 6.27
N ARG A 45 3.27 7.14 5.36
CA ARG A 45 3.39 7.38 3.92
C ARG A 45 2.94 8.81 3.70
N SER A 46 3.73 9.53 2.93
CA SER A 46 3.49 10.95 2.74
C SER A 46 2.20 11.10 1.93
N PRO A 47 1.34 12.10 2.24
CA PRO A 47 0.11 12.34 1.48
C PRO A 47 0.36 12.61 -0.03
N SER A 48 1.61 12.89 -0.42
CA SER A 48 2.06 12.91 -1.82
C SER A 48 1.75 11.61 -2.58
N ASP A 49 1.76 10.46 -1.89
CA ASP A 49 1.61 9.15 -2.53
C ASP A 49 0.21 8.94 -3.13
N LEU A 50 -0.84 9.57 -2.56
CA LEU A 50 -2.19 9.49 -3.11
C LEU A 50 -2.35 10.34 -4.37
N GLN A 51 -1.77 11.55 -4.39
CA GLN A 51 -1.83 12.43 -5.56
C GLN A 51 -1.12 11.76 -6.76
N ASP A 52 0.03 11.14 -6.53
CA ASP A 52 0.77 10.40 -7.56
C ASP A 52 -0.05 9.25 -8.14
N LEU A 53 -0.81 8.54 -7.29
CA LEU A 53 -1.71 7.47 -7.74
C LEU A 53 -2.91 8.00 -8.54
N VAL A 54 -3.47 9.15 -8.17
CA VAL A 54 -4.54 9.81 -8.95
C VAL A 54 -4.03 10.25 -10.32
N LEU A 55 -2.84 10.86 -10.37
CA LEU A 55 -2.19 11.22 -11.63
C LEU A 55 -1.92 9.99 -12.50
N ALA A 56 -1.37 8.91 -11.93
CA ALA A 56 -1.16 7.66 -12.65
C ALA A 56 -2.48 7.07 -13.20
N LEU A 57 -3.57 7.15 -12.43
CA LEU A 57 -4.89 6.71 -12.87
C LEU A 57 -5.41 7.56 -14.05
N SER A 58 -5.29 8.89 -13.97
CA SER A 58 -5.71 9.80 -15.06
C SER A 58 -4.97 9.49 -16.36
N GLN A 59 -3.64 9.39 -16.31
CA GLN A 59 -2.80 9.05 -17.45
C GLN A 59 -3.19 7.69 -18.05
N GLN A 60 -3.50 6.71 -17.21
CA GLN A 60 -3.87 5.38 -17.68
C GLN A 60 -5.23 5.37 -18.40
N ILE A 61 -6.22 6.14 -17.91
CA ILE A 61 -7.51 6.31 -18.58
C ILE A 61 -7.30 6.95 -19.95
N ASP A 62 -6.51 8.03 -20.01
CA ASP A 62 -6.25 8.77 -21.25
C ASP A 62 -5.47 7.95 -22.27
N MET A 63 -4.44 7.23 -21.84
CA MET A 63 -3.66 6.35 -22.72
C MET A 63 -4.51 5.22 -23.32
N ARG A 64 -5.44 4.65 -22.53
CA ARG A 64 -6.22 3.48 -22.98
C ARG A 64 -7.42 3.86 -23.83
N HIS A 65 -8.15 4.90 -23.44
CA HIS A 65 -9.43 5.23 -24.06
C HIS A 65 -9.38 6.52 -24.89
N GLY A 66 -8.33 7.34 -24.73
CA GLY A 66 -8.26 8.66 -25.35
C GLY A 66 -9.19 9.67 -24.69
N ALA A 67 -8.84 10.95 -24.79
CA ALA A 67 -9.53 12.05 -24.11
C ALA A 67 -11.01 12.23 -24.54
N GLU A 68 -11.39 11.83 -25.75
CA GLU A 68 -12.75 12.06 -26.30
C GLU A 68 -13.70 10.87 -26.17
N SER A 69 -13.20 9.70 -25.77
CA SER A 69 -14.05 8.51 -25.66
C SER A 69 -15.18 8.70 -24.64
N SER A 70 -16.36 8.14 -24.94
CA SER A 70 -17.47 8.11 -23.99
C SER A 70 -17.10 7.32 -22.73
N LEU A 71 -16.44 6.17 -22.89
CA LEU A 71 -16.00 5.35 -21.77
C LEU A 71 -14.94 6.05 -20.91
N GLY A 72 -13.94 6.71 -21.51
CA GLY A 72 -12.95 7.47 -20.74
C GLY A 72 -13.57 8.65 -19.98
N ARG A 73 -14.66 9.25 -20.48
CA ARG A 73 -15.43 10.25 -19.73
C ARG A 73 -16.17 9.63 -18.55
N GLU A 74 -16.85 8.51 -18.75
CA GLU A 74 -17.55 7.77 -17.67
C GLU A 74 -16.60 7.38 -16.53
N LEU A 75 -15.42 6.83 -16.86
CA LEU A 75 -14.41 6.46 -15.86
C LEU A 75 -13.85 7.68 -15.10
N ARG A 76 -13.67 8.80 -15.78
CA ARG A 76 -13.26 10.07 -15.14
C ARG A 76 -14.35 10.60 -14.22
N ASP A 77 -15.62 10.54 -14.64
CA ASP A 77 -16.76 10.98 -13.82
C ASP A 77 -16.91 10.10 -12.56
N GLU A 78 -16.78 8.77 -12.71
CA GLU A 78 -16.77 7.83 -11.57
C GLU A 78 -15.63 8.14 -10.60
N THR A 79 -14.42 8.36 -11.13
CA THR A 79 -13.25 8.70 -10.31
C THR A 79 -13.42 10.03 -9.57
N ARG A 80 -13.97 11.06 -10.23
CA ARG A 80 -14.32 12.33 -9.56
C ARG A 80 -15.36 12.14 -8.46
N GLY A 81 -16.33 11.25 -8.66
CA GLY A 81 -17.31 10.89 -7.63
C GLY A 81 -16.66 10.29 -6.38
N VAL A 82 -15.71 9.38 -6.56
CA VAL A 82 -14.94 8.78 -5.45
C VAL A 82 -14.07 9.82 -4.75
N LEU A 83 -13.39 10.70 -5.48
CA LEU A 83 -12.59 11.78 -4.90
C LEU A 83 -13.45 12.78 -4.13
N ALA A 84 -14.65 13.11 -4.61
CA ALA A 84 -15.59 13.95 -3.87
C ALA A 84 -16.04 13.30 -2.56
N ALA A 85 -16.34 11.99 -2.57
CA ALA A 85 -16.70 11.24 -1.36
C ALA A 85 -15.55 11.17 -0.35
N TRP A 86 -14.32 11.06 -0.85
CA TRP A 86 -13.09 11.10 -0.04
C TRP A 86 -12.86 12.46 0.61
N ASN A 87 -12.96 13.55 -0.16
CA ASN A 87 -12.80 14.91 0.34
C ASN A 87 -13.90 15.28 1.34
N ALA A 88 -15.08 14.66 1.26
CA ALA A 88 -16.16 14.81 2.25
C ALA A 88 -15.99 13.93 3.51
N SER A 89 -15.10 12.94 3.47
CA SER A 89 -14.85 12.03 4.60
C SER A 89 -13.99 12.70 5.68
N PRO A 90 -13.99 12.17 6.92
CA PRO A 90 -13.02 12.56 7.94
C PRO A 90 -11.55 12.22 7.61
N GLN A 91 -11.29 11.53 6.48
CA GLN A 91 -9.97 11.07 6.05
C GLN A 91 -9.24 10.29 7.14
N SER A 92 -9.97 9.37 7.80
CA SER A 92 -9.38 8.50 8.81
C SER A 92 -8.33 7.56 8.21
N ALA A 93 -7.47 6.96 9.04
CA ALA A 93 -6.46 6.01 8.56
C ALA A 93 -7.07 4.82 7.80
N SER A 94 -8.26 4.37 8.20
CA SER A 94 -9.00 3.33 7.48
C SER A 94 -9.53 3.82 6.14
N ASP A 95 -10.02 5.06 6.07
CA ASP A 95 -10.45 5.64 4.79
C ASP A 95 -9.24 5.74 3.85
N HIS A 96 -8.08 6.19 4.36
CA HIS A 96 -6.86 6.34 3.57
C HIS A 96 -6.40 5.02 2.97
N ALA A 97 -6.38 3.95 3.78
CA ALA A 97 -6.06 2.61 3.29
C ALA A 97 -7.06 2.13 2.22
N ALA A 98 -8.35 2.44 2.38
CA ALA A 98 -9.38 2.10 1.40
C ALA A 98 -9.19 2.86 0.08
N MET A 99 -8.88 4.16 0.13
CA MET A 99 -8.58 4.98 -1.04
C MET A 99 -7.32 4.48 -1.77
N GLU A 100 -6.23 4.26 -1.05
CA GLU A 100 -4.97 3.77 -1.61
C GLU A 100 -5.14 2.40 -2.29
N ALA A 101 -5.87 1.49 -1.65
CA ALA A 101 -6.17 0.17 -2.22
C ALA A 101 -7.04 0.28 -3.50
N TRP A 102 -8.05 1.15 -3.47
CA TRP A 102 -8.94 1.38 -4.62
C TRP A 102 -8.19 1.99 -5.80
N LEU A 103 -7.36 3.01 -5.59
CA LEU A 103 -6.56 3.64 -6.65
C LEU A 103 -5.58 2.65 -7.28
N ARG A 104 -4.85 1.87 -6.47
CA ARG A 104 -3.93 0.83 -6.99
C ARG A 104 -4.66 -0.25 -7.78
N ALA A 105 -5.82 -0.68 -7.31
CA ALA A 105 -6.64 -1.66 -8.02
C ALA A 105 -7.15 -1.09 -9.35
N SER A 106 -7.55 0.18 -9.37
CA SER A 106 -8.00 0.91 -10.57
C SER A 106 -6.89 1.02 -11.62
N VAL A 107 -5.69 1.48 -11.22
CA VAL A 107 -4.53 1.55 -12.12
C VAL A 107 -4.21 0.17 -12.69
N ARG A 108 -4.21 -0.87 -11.86
CA ARG A 108 -3.95 -2.26 -12.30
C ARG A 108 -5.03 -2.78 -13.25
N GLY A 109 -6.30 -2.49 -12.99
CA GLY A 109 -7.42 -2.90 -13.85
C GLY A 109 -7.35 -2.26 -15.25
N LEU A 110 -6.87 -1.02 -15.32
CA LEU A 110 -6.73 -0.29 -16.58
C LEU A 110 -5.44 -0.59 -17.35
N MET A 111 -4.50 -1.38 -16.80
CA MET A 111 -3.36 -1.87 -17.58
C MET A 111 -3.80 -2.81 -18.72
N PRO A 112 -3.02 -2.92 -19.81
CA PRO A 112 -3.29 -3.89 -20.87
C PRO A 112 -3.45 -5.31 -20.31
N GLY A 113 -4.56 -5.97 -20.64
CA GLY A 113 -4.92 -7.29 -20.10
C GLY A 113 -5.69 -7.27 -18.77
N GLY A 114 -5.88 -6.11 -18.16
CA GLY A 114 -6.79 -5.92 -17.03
C GLY A 114 -8.25 -5.75 -17.47
N GLY A 115 -9.17 -6.07 -16.55
CA GLY A 115 -10.61 -5.89 -16.75
C GLY A 115 -10.95 -4.41 -16.80
N GLU A 116 -11.57 -3.97 -17.89
CA GLU A 116 -11.86 -2.56 -18.26
C GLU A 116 -12.75 -1.77 -17.30
N MET A 117 -13.09 -2.34 -16.15
CA MET A 117 -14.00 -1.75 -15.17
C MET A 117 -13.23 -1.33 -13.93
N LEU A 118 -13.56 -0.14 -13.41
CA LEU A 118 -13.07 0.30 -12.11
C LEU A 118 -13.60 -0.65 -11.01
N PRO A 119 -12.80 -0.89 -9.96
CA PRO A 119 -13.29 -1.58 -8.78
C PRO A 119 -14.43 -0.78 -8.15
N ALA A 120 -15.37 -1.47 -7.51
CA ALA A 120 -16.49 -0.82 -6.82
C ALA A 120 -16.01 0.30 -5.88
N SER A 121 -16.70 1.44 -5.91
CA SER A 121 -16.35 2.60 -5.10
C SER A 121 -16.21 2.25 -3.61
N PRO A 122 -15.14 2.69 -2.94
CA PRO A 122 -14.92 2.40 -1.54
C PRO A 122 -15.96 3.15 -0.68
N LYS A 123 -16.34 2.56 0.45
CA LYS A 123 -17.22 3.21 1.43
C LYS A 123 -16.37 3.95 2.44
N PHE A 124 -16.39 5.27 2.40
CA PHE A 124 -15.71 6.11 3.38
C PHE A 124 -16.57 6.36 4.62
N SER A 125 -15.92 6.63 5.72
CA SER A 125 -16.55 7.05 6.97
C SER A 125 -17.30 8.37 6.73
N LEU A 126 -18.55 8.46 7.17
CA LEU A 126 -19.30 9.72 7.14
C LEU A 126 -18.92 10.57 8.35
N PRO A 127 -18.83 11.91 8.21
CA PRO A 127 -18.64 12.77 9.36
C PRO A 127 -19.79 12.50 10.35
N ALA A 128 -19.43 12.16 11.59
CA ALA A 128 -20.42 11.92 12.63
C ALA A 128 -21.35 13.14 12.67
N PRO A 129 -22.69 12.95 12.56
CA PRO A 129 -23.61 14.06 12.60
C PRO A 129 -23.34 14.76 13.92
N THR A 130 -22.85 15.99 13.83
CA THR A 130 -22.58 16.79 15.01
C THR A 130 -23.95 17.03 15.60
N LEU A 131 -24.32 16.23 16.60
CA LEU A 131 -25.54 16.42 17.35
C LEU A 131 -25.33 17.78 18.01
N VAL A 132 -25.80 18.83 17.33
CA VAL A 132 -25.90 20.17 17.87
C VAL A 132 -26.85 19.98 19.03
N ARG A 133 -26.29 19.72 20.21
CA ARG A 133 -27.01 19.66 21.47
C ARG A 133 -27.53 21.07 21.62
N LYS A 134 -28.73 21.29 21.09
CA LYS A 134 -29.49 22.53 21.17
C LYS A 134 -29.54 22.82 22.66
N ALA A 135 -28.65 23.69 23.11
CA ALA A 135 -28.68 24.20 24.47
C ALA A 135 -30.03 24.86 24.57
N VAL A 136 -30.97 24.18 25.21
CA VAL A 136 -32.24 24.76 25.64
C VAL A 136 -31.83 25.78 26.70
N ALA A 137 -31.49 26.97 26.24
CA ALA A 137 -31.51 28.16 27.05
C ALA A 137 -32.98 28.32 27.48
N GLY A 138 -33.29 27.83 28.68
CA GLY A 138 -34.48 28.23 29.38
C GLY A 138 -34.32 29.71 29.71
N ASP A 139 -35.04 30.56 29.00
CA ASP A 139 -35.75 31.67 29.60
C ASP A 139 -36.84 32.19 28.65
N SER A 140 -38.01 32.36 29.22
CA SER A 140 -39.28 32.79 28.64
C SER A 140 -39.88 33.81 29.63
N PRO A 141 -40.80 34.73 29.30
CA PRO A 141 -41.02 35.52 28.08
C PRO A 141 -41.26 37.04 28.39
N ALA A 142 -41.28 37.90 27.35
CA ALA A 142 -42.02 39.17 27.37
C ALA A 142 -42.42 39.59 25.93
N PRO A 143 -43.72 39.85 25.62
CA PRO A 143 -44.18 40.15 24.27
C PRO A 143 -44.45 41.64 24.05
N ALA A 144 -44.11 42.18 22.86
CA ALA A 144 -44.74 43.40 22.33
C ALA A 144 -44.46 43.58 20.81
N GLY A 145 -45.54 43.74 20.03
CA GLY A 145 -45.59 44.36 18.69
C GLY A 145 -45.22 43.44 17.52
N ALA A 146 -46.14 42.76 16.80
CA ALA A 146 -47.17 43.28 15.90
C ALA A 146 -46.66 44.37 14.94
N ILE A 147 -46.51 44.08 13.64
CA ILE A 147 -47.31 44.61 12.50
C ILE A 147 -47.08 43.70 11.25
N ALA A 148 -48.18 43.21 10.66
CA ALA A 148 -48.26 42.61 9.31
C ALA A 148 -48.64 43.69 8.27
N PRO A 149 -48.42 43.51 6.94
CA PRO A 149 -49.39 42.79 6.09
C PRO A 149 -48.71 41.95 4.97
N SER A 150 -49.21 40.75 4.64
CA SER A 150 -50.26 40.44 3.65
C SER A 150 -49.93 40.82 2.20
N MET A 151 -49.76 39.80 1.32
CA MET A 151 -50.36 39.67 -0.02
C MET A 151 -49.91 38.34 -0.68
N ALA A 152 -50.88 37.45 -0.97
CA ALA A 152 -51.29 36.97 -2.30
C ALA A 152 -50.32 35.95 -2.95
N ALA A 153 -50.65 34.65 -2.94
CA ALA A 153 -51.51 33.93 -3.90
C ALA A 153 -50.79 33.60 -5.22
N ASP A 154 -50.48 32.31 -5.43
CA ASP A 154 -51.01 31.54 -6.57
C ASP A 154 -50.56 30.08 -6.53
N SER A 155 -51.53 29.18 -6.73
CA SER A 155 -51.35 27.76 -7.02
C SER A 155 -51.62 27.51 -8.50
N PRO A 156 -50.99 26.49 -9.10
CA PRO A 156 -51.78 25.43 -9.74
C PRO A 156 -51.16 24.05 -9.45
N THR A 157 -51.87 23.09 -8.82
CA THR A 157 -52.84 22.15 -9.41
C THR A 157 -52.49 21.63 -10.81
N GLY A 158 -52.10 20.35 -10.89
CA GLY A 158 -52.28 19.53 -12.10
C GLY A 158 -51.25 18.42 -12.29
N GLY A 159 -51.63 17.14 -12.08
CA GLY A 159 -50.76 16.02 -12.42
C GLY A 159 -51.17 14.64 -11.90
N ARG A 160 -52.40 14.22 -12.21
CA ARG A 160 -53.00 12.91 -11.87
C ARG A 160 -52.68 11.87 -12.96
N ARG A 161 -52.19 10.67 -12.61
CA ARG A 161 -52.38 9.35 -13.29
C ARG A 161 -51.61 8.25 -12.53
N THR A 162 -52.21 7.42 -11.68
CA THR A 162 -53.03 6.18 -11.87
C THR A 162 -52.29 4.96 -12.44
N ALA A 163 -52.34 3.86 -11.64
CA ALA A 163 -52.43 2.43 -12.00
C ALA A 163 -51.16 1.74 -12.57
N SER A 164 -50.76 0.49 -12.25
CA SER A 164 -51.26 -0.60 -11.38
C SER A 164 -50.25 -1.78 -11.37
N LYS A 165 -50.01 -2.39 -10.19
CA LYS A 165 -49.87 -3.86 -9.85
C LYS A 165 -48.78 -4.74 -10.50
N PRO A 166 -48.51 -6.00 -10.03
CA PRO A 166 -48.71 -6.66 -8.71
C PRO A 166 -47.40 -7.34 -8.18
N VAL A 167 -47.19 -7.48 -6.85
CA VAL A 167 -47.41 -8.69 -6.01
C VAL A 167 -47.03 -10.03 -6.66
N VAL A 168 -45.89 -10.62 -6.25
CA VAL A 168 -45.71 -12.06 -6.02
C VAL A 168 -44.77 -12.26 -4.83
N GLU A 169 -45.30 -12.94 -3.83
CA GLU A 169 -44.70 -13.42 -2.59
C GLU A 169 -44.36 -14.92 -2.76
N PRO A 170 -43.21 -15.40 -2.27
CA PRO A 170 -43.07 -16.80 -1.90
C PRO A 170 -42.81 -16.95 -0.39
N THR A 171 -43.88 -17.41 0.25
CA THR A 171 -44.01 -18.10 1.53
C THR A 171 -42.77 -18.89 1.99
N ALA A 172 -42.33 -18.59 3.21
CA ALA A 172 -41.47 -19.46 4.03
C ALA A 172 -42.34 -20.35 4.95
N PRO A 173 -41.95 -21.62 5.21
CA PRO A 173 -42.63 -22.46 6.20
C PRO A 173 -42.16 -22.23 7.65
N PRO A 174 -42.96 -22.60 8.66
CA PRO A 174 -42.89 -22.05 10.02
C PRO A 174 -42.13 -22.88 11.05
N ALA A 175 -41.60 -22.13 12.04
CA ALA A 175 -41.58 -22.35 13.49
C ALA A 175 -41.05 -23.67 14.10
N THR A 176 -40.04 -23.53 14.97
CA THR A 176 -40.13 -24.02 16.37
C THR A 176 -39.19 -23.23 17.28
N ARG A 177 -39.78 -22.51 18.25
CA ARG A 177 -39.07 -21.97 19.43
C ARG A 177 -39.06 -23.04 20.53
N PRO A 178 -38.07 -23.00 21.43
CA PRO A 178 -38.39 -23.03 22.85
C PRO A 178 -37.94 -21.75 23.56
N SER A 179 -38.82 -21.37 24.49
CA SER A 179 -38.73 -20.28 25.44
C SER A 179 -37.81 -20.66 26.59
N GLU A 180 -36.85 -19.81 27.00
CA GLU A 180 -36.36 -19.88 28.38
C GLU A 180 -35.70 -18.58 28.88
N SER A 181 -36.34 -18.01 29.89
CA SER A 181 -35.79 -17.34 31.08
C SER A 181 -35.03 -16.02 30.95
N ALA A 182 -35.71 -14.97 31.45
CA ALA A 182 -35.11 -13.76 32.02
C ALA A 182 -34.15 -14.10 33.18
N PRO A 183 -33.13 -13.26 33.43
CA PRO A 183 -33.24 -12.44 34.63
C PRO A 183 -32.57 -11.05 34.53
N GLY A 184 -33.05 -10.12 35.36
CA GLY A 184 -32.21 -9.10 35.99
C GLY A 184 -32.19 -7.74 35.31
N GLY A 185 -33.03 -6.82 35.82
CA GLY A 185 -32.88 -5.39 35.58
C GLY A 185 -31.51 -4.90 36.07
N ARG A 186 -30.68 -4.45 35.13
CA ARG A 186 -29.56 -3.56 35.45
C ARG A 186 -30.03 -2.12 35.31
N VAL A 187 -29.96 -1.42 36.43
CA VAL A 187 -29.94 0.03 36.52
C VAL A 187 -28.85 0.52 35.59
N TRP A 188 -29.23 1.27 34.54
CA TRP A 188 -28.29 1.97 33.69
C TRP A 188 -27.78 3.17 34.48
N ASP A 189 -26.62 2.97 35.10
CA ASP A 189 -25.81 4.05 35.65
C ASP A 189 -25.54 5.08 34.54
N GLU A 190 -25.74 6.35 34.88
CA GLU A 190 -25.51 7.50 34.01
C GLU A 190 -24.11 7.44 33.43
N SER A 191 -24.00 7.04 32.15
CA SER A 191 -22.77 7.20 31.39
C SER A 191 -22.43 8.68 31.32
N PRO A 192 -21.24 9.10 31.77
CA PRO A 192 -20.83 10.50 31.72
C PRO A 192 -20.88 10.97 30.27
N ALA A 193 -21.48 12.14 30.06
CA ALA A 193 -21.68 12.75 28.76
C ALA A 193 -20.41 12.67 27.92
N ALA A 194 -20.45 11.86 26.86
CA ALA A 194 -19.35 11.70 25.92
C ALA A 194 -18.95 13.08 25.39
N GLU A 195 -17.70 13.46 25.67
CA GLU A 195 -17.11 14.67 25.09
C GLU A 195 -17.23 14.61 23.57
N PRO A 196 -17.58 15.72 22.91
CA PRO A 196 -17.70 15.76 21.46
C PRO A 196 -16.37 15.30 20.84
N PRO A 197 -16.39 14.46 19.79
CA PRO A 197 -15.17 13.96 19.17
C PRO A 197 -14.34 15.15 18.70
N GLN A 198 -13.16 15.32 19.31
CA GLN A 198 -12.23 16.36 18.90
C GLN A 198 -11.86 16.11 17.45
N ARG A 199 -12.08 17.10 16.57
CA ARG A 199 -11.58 17.05 15.19
C ARG A 199 -10.09 16.74 15.25
N SER A 200 -9.67 15.69 14.55
CA SER A 200 -8.28 15.27 14.53
C SER A 200 -7.42 16.45 14.06
N LYS A 201 -6.33 16.75 14.76
CA LYS A 201 -5.36 17.79 14.36
C LYS A 201 -4.80 17.56 12.95
N TRP A 202 -5.00 16.37 12.37
CA TRP A 202 -4.66 16.04 10.99
C TRP A 202 -5.50 16.75 9.94
N SER A 203 -6.78 17.06 10.20
CA SER A 203 -7.61 17.76 9.22
C SER A 203 -7.20 19.22 9.01
N ASP A 204 -6.39 19.80 9.90
CA ASP A 204 -5.83 21.15 9.78
C ASP A 204 -4.37 21.15 9.26
N HIS A 205 -3.82 19.97 8.91
CA HIS A 205 -2.44 19.89 8.41
C HIS A 205 -2.40 20.31 6.93
N PRO A 206 -1.40 21.08 6.47
CA PRO A 206 -1.29 21.49 5.07
C PRO A 206 -1.17 20.32 4.07
N GLY A 207 -0.91 19.10 4.55
CA GLY A 207 -0.92 17.87 3.74
C GLY A 207 -2.31 17.24 3.55
N ALA A 208 -3.35 17.75 4.22
CA ALA A 208 -4.75 17.39 4.02
C ALA A 208 -5.44 18.30 2.98
N ALA A 209 -4.66 18.92 2.10
CA ALA A 209 -5.21 19.69 0.99
C ALA A 209 -6.17 18.78 0.19
N PRO A 210 -7.32 19.31 -0.27
CA PRO A 210 -8.24 18.55 -1.10
C PRO A 210 -7.48 17.93 -2.28
N ILE A 211 -7.67 16.64 -2.49
CA ILE A 211 -7.10 15.97 -3.66
C ILE A 211 -7.97 16.41 -4.84
N GLU A 212 -7.38 17.20 -5.73
CA GLU A 212 -8.03 17.67 -6.94
C GLU A 212 -7.70 16.74 -8.10
N TRP A 213 -8.73 16.42 -8.90
CA TRP A 213 -8.54 15.79 -10.19
C TRP A 213 -7.93 16.82 -11.14
N VAL A 214 -6.60 16.82 -11.25
CA VAL A 214 -5.88 17.60 -12.25
C VAL A 214 -5.80 16.72 -13.49
N ASP A 215 -6.63 17.03 -14.49
CA ASP A 215 -6.49 16.41 -15.81
C ASP A 215 -5.26 17.05 -16.49
N PRO A 216 -4.19 16.28 -16.75
CA PRO A 216 -2.94 16.84 -17.28
C PRO A 216 -3.06 17.35 -18.72
N PHE A 217 -4.20 17.10 -19.39
CA PHE A 217 -4.45 17.50 -20.78
C PHE A 217 -5.64 18.44 -20.92
N THR A 218 -6.40 18.71 -19.84
CA THR A 218 -7.39 19.78 -19.88
C THR A 218 -6.64 21.09 -19.79
N ASP A 219 -6.48 21.74 -20.95
CA ASP A 219 -6.04 23.13 -21.04
C ASP A 219 -6.86 23.93 -20.03
N ASP A 220 -6.20 24.39 -18.97
CA ASP A 220 -6.79 25.20 -17.92
C ASP A 220 -7.46 26.42 -18.59
N PRO A 221 -8.81 26.55 -18.59
CA PRO A 221 -9.47 27.64 -19.29
C PRO A 221 -9.25 29.00 -18.60
N LEU A 222 -8.70 29.00 -17.38
CA LEU A 222 -8.17 30.18 -16.69
C LEU A 222 -6.64 30.26 -16.76
N GLY A 223 -5.99 29.26 -17.33
CA GLY A 223 -4.60 29.30 -17.79
C GLY A 223 -4.49 30.25 -18.96
N SER A 224 -4.36 31.54 -18.63
CA SER A 224 -3.81 32.62 -19.43
C SER A 224 -3.79 32.38 -20.94
N ALA A 225 -4.65 33.08 -21.69
CA ALA A 225 -4.52 33.33 -23.12
C ALA A 225 -3.25 34.14 -23.49
N GLU A 226 -2.18 34.03 -22.69
CA GLU A 226 -0.84 34.24 -23.20
C GLU A 226 -0.54 33.00 -24.03
N PRO A 227 -0.52 33.09 -25.38
CA PRO A 227 0.02 32.00 -26.17
C PRO A 227 1.37 31.71 -25.54
N LEU A 228 1.61 30.46 -25.14
CA LEU A 228 2.93 30.00 -24.74
C LEU A 228 3.84 30.33 -25.92
N ARG A 229 4.42 31.54 -25.88
CA ARG A 229 5.75 31.79 -26.36
C ARG A 229 6.56 30.87 -25.49
N TYR A 230 6.65 29.62 -25.92
CA TYR A 230 7.88 28.88 -25.83
C TYR A 230 8.92 29.74 -26.58
N GLU A 231 9.28 30.90 -26.01
CA GLU A 231 10.68 31.19 -25.90
C GLU A 231 11.22 29.90 -25.34
N THR A 232 11.83 29.13 -26.23
CA THR A 232 12.86 28.17 -25.91
C THR A 232 13.99 28.99 -25.26
N ARG A 233 13.70 29.60 -24.10
CA ARG A 233 14.61 29.61 -22.98
C ARG A 233 14.86 28.14 -22.77
N LYS A 234 15.85 27.61 -23.52
CA LYS A 234 16.63 26.47 -23.09
C LYS A 234 16.73 26.69 -21.58
N PRO A 235 16.14 25.82 -20.74
CA PRO A 235 16.29 25.98 -19.32
C PRO A 235 17.78 26.19 -19.16
N VAL A 236 18.16 27.36 -18.68
CA VAL A 236 19.54 27.59 -18.30
C VAL A 236 19.67 26.60 -17.17
N LEU A 237 20.15 25.41 -17.52
CA LEU A 237 20.58 24.37 -16.61
C LEU A 237 21.73 25.05 -15.88
N GLY A 238 21.37 25.93 -14.94
CA GLY A 238 22.30 26.46 -13.96
C GLY A 238 23.00 25.25 -13.42
N GLU A 239 24.33 25.35 -13.33
CA GLU A 239 25.21 24.26 -12.90
C GLU A 239 24.48 23.43 -11.85
N THR A 240 24.01 22.24 -12.23
CA THR A 240 23.25 21.38 -11.33
C THR A 240 24.20 20.98 -10.24
N ARG A 241 24.22 21.74 -9.15
CA ARG A 241 25.06 21.49 -7.99
C ARG A 241 24.55 20.21 -7.36
N ILE A 242 25.32 19.14 -7.55
CA ILE A 242 25.01 17.85 -6.94
C ILE A 242 25.16 18.01 -5.44
N ASN A 243 24.07 17.78 -4.71
CA ASN A 243 24.09 17.81 -3.26
C ASN A 243 24.83 16.57 -2.73
N VAL A 244 26.10 16.74 -2.36
CA VAL A 244 26.96 15.64 -1.87
C VAL A 244 26.38 14.98 -0.62
N ASN A 245 25.67 15.72 0.24
CA ASN A 245 25.05 15.18 1.44
C ASN A 245 23.87 14.25 1.11
N GLU A 246 23.06 14.63 0.12
CA GLU A 246 21.98 13.79 -0.36
C GLU A 246 22.52 12.50 -0.99
N LEU A 247 23.55 12.63 -1.85
CA LEU A 247 24.20 11.47 -2.46
C LEU A 247 24.81 10.54 -1.39
N ALA A 248 25.47 11.10 -0.37
CA ALA A 248 25.99 10.33 0.76
C ALA A 248 24.89 9.58 1.51
N SER A 249 23.76 10.24 1.77
CA SER A 249 22.59 9.63 2.43
C SER A 249 22.02 8.48 1.59
N ARG A 250 21.84 8.69 0.28
CA ARG A 250 21.37 7.66 -0.66
C ARG A 250 22.32 6.46 -0.71
N THR A 251 23.63 6.67 -0.74
CA THR A 251 24.62 5.57 -0.72
C THR A 251 24.58 4.80 0.60
N ARG A 252 24.38 5.45 1.75
CA ARG A 252 24.18 4.75 3.04
C ARG A 252 22.90 3.92 3.04
N GLY A 253 21.80 4.49 2.53
CA GLY A 253 20.52 3.79 2.41
C GLY A 253 20.63 2.54 1.53
N PHE A 254 21.28 2.66 0.37
CA PHE A 254 21.59 1.54 -0.51
C PHE A 254 22.41 0.46 0.21
N ASN A 255 23.51 0.83 0.87
CA ASN A 255 24.36 -0.12 1.60
C ASN A 255 23.60 -0.83 2.72
N ALA A 256 22.73 -0.12 3.45
CA ALA A 256 21.91 -0.70 4.51
C ALA A 256 20.88 -1.69 3.95
N ALA A 257 20.19 -1.33 2.87
CA ALA A 257 19.22 -2.20 2.20
C ALA A 257 19.89 -3.47 1.64
N LEU A 258 21.06 -3.34 1.03
CA LEU A 258 21.81 -4.49 0.51
C LEU A 258 22.22 -5.45 1.63
N ARG A 259 22.67 -4.93 2.79
CA ARG A 259 22.97 -5.74 3.98
C ARG A 259 21.73 -6.43 4.53
N ALA A 260 20.57 -5.76 4.54
CA ALA A 260 19.33 -6.36 4.99
C ALA A 260 18.94 -7.58 4.13
N VAL A 261 19.04 -7.46 2.80
CA VAL A 261 18.82 -8.59 1.89
C VAL A 261 19.85 -9.69 2.11
N GLN A 262 21.12 -9.35 2.31
CA GLN A 262 22.16 -10.33 2.60
C GLN A 262 21.87 -11.13 3.89
N LEU A 263 21.51 -10.45 4.97
CA LEU A 263 21.15 -11.10 6.24
C LEU A 263 19.93 -11.99 6.08
N GLU A 264 18.90 -11.52 5.37
CA GLU A 264 17.71 -12.30 5.05
C GLU A 264 18.06 -13.61 4.31
N LEU A 265 18.96 -13.54 3.32
CA LEU A 265 19.42 -14.73 2.59
C LEU A 265 20.29 -15.68 3.42
N LEU A 266 20.97 -15.17 4.46
CA LEU A 266 21.79 -15.99 5.36
C LEU A 266 20.92 -16.71 6.40
N GLU A 267 19.96 -16.01 7.01
CA GLU A 267 19.10 -16.54 8.08
C GLU A 267 18.12 -17.61 7.59
N GLN A 268 17.68 -17.53 6.33
CA GLN A 268 16.69 -18.46 5.81
C GLN A 268 17.30 -19.84 5.47
N THR A 269 17.35 -20.70 6.48
CA THR A 269 17.75 -22.10 6.37
C THR A 269 16.55 -22.96 5.97
N GLY A 270 15.98 -22.71 4.79
CA GLY A 270 14.64 -23.24 4.55
C GLY A 270 13.82 -22.62 3.42
N SER A 271 14.32 -21.56 2.77
CA SER A 271 13.50 -20.64 1.99
C SER A 271 12.57 -21.31 0.98
N ASP A 272 11.27 -21.04 1.17
CA ASP A 272 10.25 -21.14 0.13
C ASP A 272 10.63 -20.24 -1.06
N ALA A 273 10.38 -20.71 -2.28
CA ALA A 273 10.54 -19.94 -3.51
C ALA A 273 9.93 -18.53 -3.44
N GLY A 274 8.84 -18.35 -2.67
CA GLY A 274 8.22 -17.05 -2.44
C GLY A 274 9.18 -16.02 -1.84
N ARG A 275 9.92 -16.39 -0.79
CA ARG A 275 10.87 -15.47 -0.12
C ARG A 275 12.09 -15.16 -0.97
N LEU A 276 12.59 -16.15 -1.71
CA LEU A 276 13.69 -15.94 -2.66
C LEU A 276 13.27 -14.98 -3.79
N SER A 277 12.02 -15.07 -4.25
CA SER A 277 11.46 -14.14 -5.23
C SER A 277 11.32 -12.72 -4.67
N GLU A 278 10.91 -12.58 -3.41
CA GLU A 278 10.85 -11.27 -2.74
C GLU A 278 12.25 -10.64 -2.59
N ALA A 279 13.22 -11.42 -2.12
CA ALA A 279 14.62 -10.98 -2.03
C ALA A 279 15.18 -10.56 -3.41
N PHE A 280 14.85 -11.31 -4.47
CA PHE A 280 15.21 -10.93 -5.85
C PHE A 280 14.62 -9.58 -6.24
N ASN A 281 13.32 -9.37 -6.03
CA ASN A 281 12.67 -8.12 -6.42
C ASN A 281 13.28 -6.91 -5.67
N ARG A 282 13.68 -7.11 -4.40
CA ARG A 282 14.42 -6.08 -3.65
C ARG A 282 15.81 -5.82 -4.25
N LEU A 283 16.54 -6.85 -4.69
CA LEU A 283 17.81 -6.67 -5.39
C LEU A 283 17.67 -5.95 -6.72
N ASP A 284 16.63 -6.26 -7.49
CA ASP A 284 16.32 -5.61 -8.78
C ASP A 284 16.14 -4.10 -8.59
N LEU A 285 15.36 -3.69 -7.58
CA LEU A 285 15.22 -2.28 -7.19
C LEU A 285 16.55 -1.64 -6.76
N LEU A 286 17.42 -2.39 -6.08
CA LEU A 286 18.74 -1.89 -5.68
C LEU A 286 19.68 -1.72 -6.87
N VAL A 287 19.55 -2.51 -7.95
CA VAL A 287 20.33 -2.32 -9.19
C VAL A 287 19.99 -0.96 -9.82
N ASP A 288 18.72 -0.62 -9.93
CA ASP A 288 18.30 0.69 -10.45
C ASP A 288 18.82 1.84 -9.58
N GLN A 289 18.76 1.67 -8.25
CA GLN A 289 19.34 2.65 -7.32
C GLN A 289 20.86 2.75 -7.46
N ALA A 290 21.56 1.65 -7.70
CA ALA A 290 23.00 1.61 -7.92
C ALA A 290 23.38 2.38 -9.19
N ARG A 291 22.66 2.16 -10.29
CA ARG A 291 22.84 2.88 -11.56
C ARG A 291 22.59 4.37 -11.41
N PHE A 292 21.54 4.74 -10.67
CA PHE A 292 21.30 6.14 -10.32
C PHE A 292 22.51 6.72 -9.58
N ILE A 293 22.98 6.07 -8.51
CA ILE A 293 24.14 6.55 -7.74
C ILE A 293 25.38 6.71 -8.64
N ASP A 294 25.67 5.74 -9.51
CA ASP A 294 26.81 5.79 -10.43
C ASP A 294 26.74 7.00 -11.37
N MET A 295 25.58 7.27 -11.96
CA MET A 295 25.38 8.43 -12.82
C MET A 295 25.74 9.77 -12.11
N TYR A 296 25.47 9.88 -10.81
CA TYR A 296 25.86 11.07 -10.04
C TYR A 296 27.34 11.06 -9.64
N LEU A 297 27.91 9.89 -9.33
CA LEU A 297 29.33 9.75 -9.03
C LEU A 297 30.22 10.11 -10.24
N ASP A 298 29.77 9.76 -11.45
CA ASP A 298 30.48 10.06 -12.68
C ASP A 298 30.55 11.56 -12.96
N ARG A 299 29.52 12.31 -12.54
CA ARG A 299 29.47 13.78 -12.66
C ARG A 299 30.18 14.52 -11.53
N LEU A 300 30.58 13.83 -10.45
CA LEU A 300 31.28 14.47 -9.34
C LEU A 300 32.75 14.75 -9.69
N PRO A 301 33.29 15.94 -9.37
CA PRO A 301 34.73 16.19 -9.49
C PRO A 301 35.51 15.22 -8.60
N PRO A 302 36.76 14.87 -8.97
CA PRO A 302 37.54 13.84 -8.28
C PRO A 302 37.72 14.12 -6.78
N GLY A 303 37.80 15.39 -6.38
CA GLY A 303 37.90 15.78 -4.97
C GLY A 303 36.65 15.49 -4.13
N GLY A 304 35.47 15.39 -4.74
CA GLY A 304 34.22 15.12 -4.02
C GLY A 304 33.96 13.63 -3.77
N ARG A 305 34.59 12.73 -4.54
CA ARG A 305 34.36 11.28 -4.44
C ARG A 305 34.87 10.70 -3.11
N GLY A 306 35.93 11.26 -2.54
CA GLY A 306 36.51 10.80 -1.28
C GLY A 306 35.62 11.04 -0.05
N ALA A 307 34.67 11.98 -0.13
CA ALA A 307 33.74 12.26 0.97
C ALA A 307 32.57 11.27 1.05
N LEU A 308 32.36 10.44 0.02
CA LEU A 308 31.24 9.54 -0.07
C LEU A 308 31.56 8.17 0.56
N PRO A 309 30.60 7.54 1.25
CA PRO A 309 30.75 6.17 1.72
C PRO A 309 31.06 5.24 0.54
N ARG A 310 31.98 4.29 0.75
CA ARG A 310 32.23 3.25 -0.26
C ARG A 310 30.96 2.42 -0.46
N ARG A 311 30.56 2.27 -1.71
CA ARG A 311 29.43 1.43 -2.10
C ARG A 311 29.80 -0.04 -1.89
N THR A 312 28.89 -0.81 -1.31
CA THR A 312 29.04 -2.27 -1.22
C THR A 312 28.71 -2.91 -2.56
N GLU A 313 29.44 -3.95 -2.93
CA GLU A 313 29.29 -4.63 -4.23
C GLU A 313 28.04 -5.52 -4.25
N LEU A 314 27.19 -5.34 -5.26
CA LEU A 314 25.96 -6.10 -5.40
C LEU A 314 26.21 -7.58 -5.75
N GLY A 315 27.31 -7.85 -6.47
CA GLY A 315 27.66 -9.17 -7.00
C GLY A 315 27.72 -10.26 -5.92
N ILE A 316 28.21 -9.93 -4.72
CA ILE A 316 28.30 -10.89 -3.60
C ILE A 316 26.90 -11.38 -3.19
N VAL A 317 25.91 -10.48 -3.15
CA VAL A 317 24.55 -10.82 -2.72
C VAL A 317 23.78 -11.55 -3.83
N VAL A 318 24.03 -11.19 -5.09
CA VAL A 318 23.49 -11.90 -6.26
C VAL A 318 24.01 -13.34 -6.32
N GLU A 319 25.32 -13.54 -6.13
CA GLU A 319 25.93 -14.88 -6.04
C GLU A 319 25.37 -15.71 -4.88
N LEU A 320 25.14 -15.08 -3.72
CA LEU A 320 24.50 -15.74 -2.59
C LEU A 320 23.07 -16.20 -2.95
N LEU A 321 22.28 -15.33 -3.60
CA LEU A 321 20.93 -15.66 -4.04
C LEU A 321 20.95 -16.80 -5.07
N LYS A 322 21.83 -16.73 -6.07
CA LYS A 322 22.03 -17.77 -7.10
C LYS A 322 22.30 -19.13 -6.46
N ARG A 323 23.28 -19.19 -5.56
CA ARG A 323 23.64 -20.41 -4.83
C ARG A 323 22.47 -20.97 -4.01
N ARG A 324 21.63 -20.10 -3.43
CA ARG A 324 20.43 -20.52 -2.69
C ARG A 324 19.35 -21.10 -3.61
N VAL A 325 19.11 -20.48 -4.76
CA VAL A 325 18.16 -20.97 -5.77
C VAL A 325 18.63 -22.32 -6.33
N ASP A 326 19.90 -22.45 -6.67
CA ASP A 326 20.47 -23.70 -7.20
C ASP A 326 20.44 -24.83 -6.16
N SER A 327 20.77 -24.51 -4.90
CA SER A 327 20.65 -25.46 -3.79
C SER A 327 19.21 -25.95 -3.59
N ARG A 328 18.21 -25.13 -3.89
CA ARG A 328 16.79 -25.50 -3.79
C ARG A 328 16.34 -26.37 -4.95
N LEU A 329 16.75 -26.02 -6.16
CA LEU A 329 16.47 -26.82 -7.36
C LEU A 329 17.07 -28.23 -7.27
N THR A 330 18.28 -28.34 -6.71
CA THR A 330 18.98 -29.63 -6.53
C THR A 330 18.43 -30.50 -5.41
N GLN A 331 17.80 -29.92 -4.38
CA GLN A 331 17.23 -30.68 -3.27
C GLN A 331 16.01 -31.52 -3.67
N GLY A 332 15.38 -31.27 -4.81
CA GLY A 332 14.39 -32.17 -5.45
C GLY A 332 13.10 -32.44 -4.66
N THR A 333 12.90 -31.82 -3.50
CA THR A 333 11.72 -31.98 -2.64
C THR A 333 10.60 -30.97 -2.94
N ALA A 334 10.85 -30.01 -3.82
CA ALA A 334 9.90 -28.96 -4.18
C ALA A 334 8.73 -29.54 -4.98
N GLN A 335 7.53 -29.03 -4.72
CA GLN A 335 6.37 -29.29 -5.57
C GLN A 335 6.64 -28.78 -7.00
N GLN A 336 6.04 -29.38 -8.02
CA GLN A 336 6.26 -28.99 -9.43
C GLN A 336 6.08 -27.48 -9.66
N THR A 337 5.04 -26.88 -9.06
CA THR A 337 4.78 -25.44 -9.15
C THR A 337 5.87 -24.58 -8.50
N GLU A 338 6.47 -25.06 -7.41
CA GLU A 338 7.58 -24.38 -6.74
C GLU A 338 8.86 -24.48 -7.58
N ARG A 339 9.11 -25.66 -8.17
CA ARG A 339 10.24 -25.86 -9.09
C ARG A 339 10.16 -24.93 -10.30
N GLU A 340 9.01 -24.81 -10.95
CA GLU A 340 8.81 -23.87 -12.06
C GLU A 340 9.09 -22.42 -11.66
N ARG A 341 8.69 -22.02 -10.43
CA ARG A 341 8.99 -20.68 -9.89
C ARG A 341 10.49 -20.48 -9.69
N LEU A 342 11.18 -21.48 -9.13
CA LEU A 342 12.63 -21.44 -8.93
C LEU A 342 13.41 -21.41 -10.26
N GLU A 343 12.96 -22.15 -11.28
CA GLU A 343 13.56 -22.12 -12.61
C GLU A 343 13.42 -20.73 -13.26
N ARG A 344 12.23 -20.12 -13.16
CA ARG A 344 12.03 -18.71 -13.61
C ARG A 344 12.91 -17.74 -12.82
N LEU A 345 13.04 -17.95 -11.51
CA LEU A 345 13.87 -17.11 -10.66
C LEU A 345 15.36 -17.24 -11.03
N SER A 346 15.85 -18.45 -11.27
CA SER A 346 17.22 -18.71 -11.73
C SER A 346 17.51 -17.97 -13.05
N ALA A 347 16.61 -18.04 -14.02
CA ALA A 347 16.76 -17.31 -15.28
C ALA A 347 16.83 -15.78 -15.09
N ARG A 348 16.06 -15.23 -14.13
CA ARG A 348 16.11 -13.80 -13.78
C ARG A 348 17.43 -13.43 -13.10
N VAL A 349 17.95 -14.29 -12.20
CA VAL A 349 19.24 -14.09 -11.52
C VAL A 349 20.39 -14.06 -12.52
N VAL A 350 20.41 -14.99 -13.49
CA VAL A 350 21.43 -15.00 -14.56
C VAL A 350 21.40 -13.73 -15.40
N ARG A 351 20.20 -13.20 -15.71
CA ARG A 351 20.07 -11.93 -16.41
C ARG A 351 20.64 -10.76 -15.60
N LEU A 352 20.36 -10.74 -14.29
CA LEU A 352 20.85 -9.70 -13.38
C LEU A 352 22.39 -9.75 -13.27
N GLU A 353 22.97 -10.94 -13.21
CA GLU A 353 24.42 -11.14 -13.22
C GLU A 353 25.06 -10.62 -14.52
N GLY A 354 24.44 -10.87 -15.68
CA GLY A 354 24.87 -10.34 -16.97
C GLY A 354 24.89 -8.80 -16.98
N GLN A 355 23.85 -8.17 -16.46
CA GLN A 355 23.78 -6.70 -16.35
C GLN A 355 24.90 -6.13 -15.47
N LEU A 356 25.20 -6.78 -14.33
CA LEU A 356 26.29 -6.36 -13.44
C LEU A 356 27.68 -6.60 -14.07
N GLY A 357 27.83 -7.64 -14.88
CA GLY A 357 29.07 -7.93 -15.60
C GLY A 357 29.41 -6.86 -16.63
N GLU A 358 28.42 -6.42 -17.42
CA GLU A 358 28.59 -5.34 -18.41
C GLU A 358 28.98 -4.01 -17.76
N GLU A 359 28.39 -3.68 -16.60
CA GLU A 359 28.69 -2.43 -15.87
C GLU A 359 30.10 -2.40 -15.27
N ASN A 360 30.68 -3.56 -14.94
CA ASN A 360 32.06 -3.65 -14.44
C ASN A 360 33.10 -3.56 -15.58
N LEU A 361 32.79 -4.14 -16.75
CA LEU A 361 33.66 -4.08 -17.92
C LEU A 361 33.83 -2.65 -18.47
N GLY A 362 32.80 -1.81 -18.35
CA GLY A 362 32.85 -0.42 -18.83
C GLY A 362 33.66 0.55 -17.95
N ARG A 363 34.14 0.13 -16.76
CA ARG A 363 34.88 1.00 -15.82
C ARG A 363 36.40 0.80 -15.81
N HIS A 364 36.90 -0.20 -16.53
CA HIS A 364 38.33 -0.42 -16.76
C HIS A 364 38.76 0.23 -18.08
#